data_AF-A0A5R8PHC6-F1
#
_entry.id   AF-A0A5R8PHC6-F1
#
_cell.length_a   1.000
_cell.length_b   1.000
_cell.length_c   1.000
_cell.angle_alpha   90.00
_cell.angle_beta   90.00
_cell.angle_gamma   90.00
#
_symmetry.space_group_name_H-M   'P 1'
#
loop_
_entity.id
_entity.type
_entity.pdbx_description
1 polymer ?
#
loop_
_entity_poly.entity_id
_entity_poly.type
_entity_poly.pdbx_seq_one_letter_code
_entity_poly.pdbx_strand_id
1 'polypeptide(L)'
;MVTVTVTPAGADWLVAFSEYDGDLLEVLKSNVRYRKWDPKKREWRVSADIAFLCSKFEEGGAKVAMSGGQRAAGTNGPNTAVHADFADVAGWRQKCEALDLAAKRMQAEVMRLQEDLDHLQQENQQLKERLTEEAGRAPVSGSWAEQLFHAVGRDRRDNVYRALSKILHPDVQTGSKVLMQQLNDARNG
;
A
#
# COMPACT_ATOMS: atom_id res chain seq x y z
N MET A 1 37.09 -25.06 -2.09
CA MET A 1 37.16 -23.79 -1.33
C MET A 1 35.97 -22.95 -1.75
N VAL A 2 35.02 -22.75 -0.84
CA VAL A 2 33.76 -22.07 -1.16
C VAL A 2 33.99 -20.57 -1.24
N THR A 3 33.42 -19.93 -2.27
CA THR A 3 33.46 -18.48 -2.42
C THR A 3 32.13 -17.89 -1.98
N VAL A 4 32.17 -16.94 -1.05
CA VAL A 4 31.00 -16.17 -0.62
C VAL A 4 31.00 -14.85 -1.37
N THR A 5 29.99 -14.64 -2.21
CA THR A 5 29.80 -13.36 -2.90
C THR A 5 28.87 -12.49 -2.08
N VAL A 6 29.31 -11.27 -1.79
CA VAL A 6 28.54 -10.29 -1.04
C VAL A 6 28.28 -9.08 -1.92
N THR A 7 27.01 -8.67 -2.05
CA THR A 7 26.59 -7.57 -2.92
C THR A 7 25.69 -6.60 -2.15
N PRO A 8 25.92 -5.28 -2.25
CA PRO A 8 25.05 -4.29 -1.62
C PRO A 8 23.66 -4.25 -2.29
N ALA A 9 22.60 -4.17 -1.51
CA ALA A 9 21.21 -4.11 -1.99
C ALA A 9 20.36 -3.13 -1.17
N GLY A 10 20.67 -1.84 -1.30
CA GLY A 10 20.01 -0.77 -0.55
C GLY A 10 20.51 -0.73 0.89
N ALA A 11 19.60 -0.90 1.87
CA ALA A 11 19.94 -1.02 3.28
C ALA A 11 20.33 -2.46 3.70
N ASP A 12 20.15 -3.43 2.80
CA ASP A 12 20.46 -4.85 3.02
C ASP A 12 21.69 -5.29 2.20
N TRP A 13 22.16 -6.50 2.50
CA TRP A 13 23.19 -7.21 1.76
C TRP A 13 22.65 -8.50 1.17
N LEU A 14 23.15 -8.85 -0.01
CA LEU A 14 22.89 -10.14 -0.66
C LEU A 14 24.13 -11.00 -0.51
N VAL A 15 23.96 -12.20 0.03
CA VAL A 15 25.02 -13.18 0.30
C VAL A 15 24.73 -14.43 -0.52
N ALA A 16 25.62 -14.77 -1.45
CA ALA A 16 25.51 -15.96 -2.28
C ALA A 16 26.71 -16.88 -2.06
N PHE A 17 26.47 -18.17 -1.92
CA PHE A 17 27.52 -19.18 -1.83
C PHE A 17 27.74 -19.82 -3.21
N SER A 18 29.00 -19.98 -3.62
CA SER A 18 29.32 -20.65 -4.89
C SER A 18 28.83 -22.09 -4.93
N GLU A 19 28.85 -22.77 -3.77
CA GLU A 19 28.38 -24.14 -3.56
C GLU A 19 27.67 -24.21 -2.20
N TYR A 20 26.85 -25.24 -1.99
CA TYR A 20 26.20 -25.44 -0.70
C TYR A 20 27.22 -25.88 0.35
N ASP A 21 27.30 -25.13 1.44
CA ASP A 21 28.17 -25.42 2.57
C ASP A 21 27.36 -25.27 3.87
N GLY A 22 27.24 -26.38 4.61
CA GLY A 22 26.44 -26.42 5.83
C GLY A 22 27.05 -25.58 6.95
N ASP A 23 28.37 -25.51 7.04
CA ASP A 23 29.07 -24.83 8.12
C ASP A 23 28.98 -23.31 7.91
N LEU A 24 29.17 -22.84 6.67
CA LEU A 24 28.99 -21.42 6.33
C LEU A 24 27.54 -20.97 6.47
N LEU A 25 26.59 -21.87 6.20
CA LEU A 25 25.18 -21.58 6.41
C LEU A 25 24.86 -21.41 7.91
N GLU A 26 25.43 -22.24 8.78
CA GLU A 26 25.25 -22.09 10.23
C GLU A 26 25.93 -20.83 10.77
N VAL A 27 27.08 -20.44 10.22
CA VAL A 27 27.71 -19.14 10.49
C VAL A 27 26.75 -18.00 10.14
N LEU A 28 26.12 -18.03 8.96
CA LEU A 28 25.15 -17.01 8.54
C LEU A 28 23.95 -16.97 9.49
N LYS A 29 23.37 -18.13 9.84
CA LYS A 29 22.17 -18.21 10.68
C LYS A 29 22.42 -17.75 12.13
N SER A 30 23.61 -18.00 12.65
CA SER A 30 23.98 -17.67 14.03
C SER A 30 24.28 -16.19 14.21
N ASN A 31 24.79 -15.53 13.17
CA ASN A 31 25.21 -14.12 13.23
C ASN A 31 24.18 -13.15 12.64
N VAL A 32 23.18 -13.64 11.89
CA VAL A 32 22.14 -12.81 11.26
C VAL A 32 20.75 -13.19 11.75
N ARG A 33 20.13 -12.28 12.52
CA ARG A 33 18.78 -12.46 13.06
C ARG A 33 17.68 -12.35 11.98
N TYR A 34 17.79 -11.33 11.12
CA TYR A 34 16.82 -11.10 10.04
C TYR A 34 17.44 -11.48 8.70
N ARG A 35 16.99 -12.62 8.16
CA ARG A 35 17.47 -13.18 6.90
C ARG A 35 16.31 -13.71 6.06
N LYS A 36 16.39 -13.54 4.75
CA LYS A 36 15.40 -14.04 3.79
C LYS A 36 16.11 -14.75 2.64
N TRP A 37 15.71 -15.98 2.36
CA TRP A 37 16.22 -16.75 1.23
C TRP A 37 15.47 -16.39 -0.06
N ASP A 38 16.20 -16.17 -1.16
CA ASP A 38 15.65 -16.08 -2.51
C ASP A 38 16.01 -17.36 -3.31
N PRO A 39 15.06 -18.27 -3.55
CA PRO A 39 15.33 -19.51 -4.25
C PRO A 39 15.62 -19.32 -5.75
N LYS A 40 15.18 -18.22 -6.36
CA LYS A 40 15.38 -17.97 -7.80
C LYS A 40 16.82 -17.54 -8.09
N LYS A 41 17.39 -16.73 -7.20
CA LYS A 41 18.75 -16.20 -7.33
C LYS A 41 19.78 -16.98 -6.51
N ARG A 42 19.31 -17.88 -5.64
CA ARG A 42 20.13 -18.67 -4.72
C ARG A 42 20.98 -17.78 -3.79
N GLU A 43 20.38 -16.71 -3.28
CA GLU A 43 21.04 -15.74 -2.41
C GLU A 43 20.24 -15.45 -1.14
N TRP A 44 20.94 -15.11 -0.07
CA TRP A 44 20.38 -14.67 1.20
C TRP A 44 20.37 -13.14 1.25
N ARG A 45 19.22 -12.56 1.49
CA ARG A 45 19.10 -11.16 1.89
C ARG A 45 19.25 -11.05 3.40
N VAL A 46 20.21 -10.25 3.85
CA VAL A 46 20.56 -10.08 5.27
C VAL A 46 20.66 -8.61 5.63
N SER A 47 20.17 -8.26 6.82
CA SER A 47 20.37 -6.95 7.43
C SER A 47 21.28 -7.14 8.65
N ALA A 48 22.59 -6.89 8.47
CA ALA A 48 23.62 -7.13 9.46
C ALA A 48 24.85 -6.25 9.19
N ASP A 49 25.74 -6.16 10.17
CA ASP A 49 27.10 -5.65 9.97
C ASP A 49 27.86 -6.62 9.04
N ILE A 50 28.02 -6.20 7.78
CA ILE A 50 28.61 -7.04 6.75
C ILE A 50 30.11 -7.26 6.96
N ALA A 51 30.82 -6.32 7.58
CA ALA A 51 32.25 -6.45 7.82
C ALA A 51 32.51 -7.57 8.84
N PHE A 52 31.71 -7.59 9.91
CA PHE A 52 31.72 -8.67 10.89
C PHE A 52 31.36 -10.02 10.25
N LEU A 53 30.31 -10.05 9.42
CA LEU A 53 29.86 -11.29 8.78
C LEU A 53 30.89 -11.85 7.79
N CYS A 54 31.54 -10.99 7.00
CA CYS A 54 32.63 -11.38 6.10
C CYS A 54 33.81 -11.98 6.88
N SER A 55 34.22 -11.36 8.00
CA SER A 55 35.26 -11.91 8.88
C SER A 55 34.90 -13.32 9.36
N LYS A 56 33.64 -13.57 9.70
CA LYS A 56 33.18 -14.90 10.13
C LYS A 56 33.18 -15.94 9.01
N PHE A 57 32.90 -15.54 7.77
CA PHE A 57 33.04 -16.45 6.64
C PHE A 57 34.50 -16.79 6.33
N GLU A 58 35.42 -15.83 6.46
CA GLU A 58 36.85 -16.07 6.29
C GLU A 58 37.42 -16.97 7.41
N GLU A 59 37.01 -16.77 8.67
CA GLU A 59 37.31 -17.69 9.79
C GLU A 59 36.79 -19.12 9.52
N GLY A 60 35.64 -19.24 8.85
CA GLY A 60 35.07 -20.51 8.38
C GLY A 60 35.77 -21.11 7.14
N GLY A 61 36.87 -20.52 6.67
CA GLY A 61 37.65 -21.03 5.53
C GLY A 61 37.13 -20.64 4.16
N ALA A 62 36.16 -19.73 4.08
CA ALA A 62 35.62 -19.27 2.81
C ALA A 62 36.42 -18.11 2.23
N LYS A 63 36.44 -18.01 0.89
CA LYS A 63 36.96 -16.84 0.18
C LYS A 63 35.84 -15.83 0.01
N VAL A 64 35.94 -14.63 0.59
CA VAL A 64 34.91 -13.60 0.42
C VAL A 64 35.23 -12.72 -0.79
N ALA A 65 34.26 -12.59 -1.69
CA ALA A 65 34.31 -11.71 -2.86
C ALA A 65 33.21 -10.66 -2.76
N MET A 66 33.60 -9.41 -2.50
CA MET A 66 32.67 -8.28 -2.50
C MET A 66 32.50 -7.76 -3.93
N SER A 67 31.31 -7.94 -4.49
CA SER A 67 30.96 -7.37 -5.80
C SER A 67 30.45 -5.94 -5.60
N GLY A 68 31.20 -4.97 -6.11
CA GLY A 68 30.91 -3.54 -5.95
C GLY A 68 31.84 -2.83 -4.97
N GLY A 69 33.12 -2.70 -5.34
CA GLY A 69 33.91 -1.49 -5.12
C GLY A 69 34.05 -0.85 -3.73
N GLN A 70 33.70 -1.49 -2.62
CA GLN A 70 34.05 -1.02 -1.28
C GLN A 70 34.59 -2.17 -0.44
N ARG A 71 35.87 -2.44 -0.65
CA ARG A 71 36.67 -3.25 0.26
C ARG A 71 37.00 -2.38 1.47
N ALA A 72 36.10 -2.34 2.45
CA ALA A 72 36.40 -1.80 3.78
C ALA A 72 37.37 -2.77 4.47
N ALA A 73 38.65 -2.61 4.20
CA ALA A 73 39.72 -3.30 4.91
C ALA A 73 40.33 -2.33 5.93
N GLY A 74 40.14 -2.62 7.22
CA GLY A 74 40.71 -1.86 8.33
C GLY A 74 40.09 -2.24 9.68
N THR A 75 40.48 -3.41 10.19
CA THR A 75 40.15 -3.94 11.53
C THR A 75 40.83 -3.15 12.66
N ASN A 76 40.07 -2.79 13.71
CA ASN A 76 40.33 -3.10 15.14
C ASN A 76 39.45 -2.21 16.04
N GLY A 77 38.64 -2.82 16.92
CA GLY A 77 37.96 -2.10 18.01
C GLY A 77 38.92 -1.70 19.15
N PRO A 78 38.45 -1.21 20.32
CA PRO A 78 37.11 -0.75 20.68
C PRO A 78 37.07 0.75 21.09
N ASN A 79 35.98 1.43 20.75
CA ASN A 79 35.53 2.73 21.30
C ASN A 79 36.44 3.96 21.10
N THR A 80 35.79 5.09 20.76
CA THR A 80 36.30 6.49 20.72
C THR A 80 37.38 6.88 19.69
N ALA A 81 36.94 7.51 18.59
CA ALA A 81 37.49 8.71 17.92
C ALA A 81 36.88 8.79 16.50
N VAL A 82 35.83 9.56 16.24
CA VAL A 82 35.93 10.98 15.86
C VAL A 82 37.19 11.28 15.03
N HIS A 83 37.32 10.68 13.85
CA HIS A 83 38.06 11.31 12.76
C HIS A 83 37.34 11.01 11.45
N ALA A 84 36.42 11.92 11.10
CA ALA A 84 35.86 12.00 9.77
C ALA A 84 37.00 12.22 8.78
N ASP A 85 37.11 11.29 7.84
CA ASP A 85 37.94 11.44 6.65
C ASP A 85 37.38 12.62 5.85
N PHE A 86 38.17 13.69 5.69
CA PHE A 86 37.68 14.98 5.17
C PHE A 86 37.20 14.92 3.70
N ALA A 87 37.47 13.82 2.98
CA ALA A 87 36.93 13.54 1.65
C ALA A 87 35.45 13.09 1.67
N ASP A 88 34.96 12.61 2.81
CA ASP A 88 33.57 12.12 3.00
C ASP A 88 32.60 13.24 3.44
N VAL A 89 33.13 14.37 3.94
CA VAL A 89 32.30 15.49 4.44
C VAL A 89 31.47 16.12 3.32
N ALA A 90 32.01 16.22 2.11
CA ALA A 90 31.28 16.76 0.96
C ALA A 90 30.15 15.82 0.51
N GLY A 91 30.40 14.51 0.48
CA GLY A 91 29.39 13.51 0.17
C GLY A 91 28.27 13.46 1.20
N TRP A 92 28.61 13.57 2.49
CA TRP A 92 27.61 13.67 3.57
C TRP A 92 26.80 14.95 3.50
N ARG A 93 27.42 16.11 3.23
CA ARG A 93 26.68 17.37 3.04
C ARG A 93 25.68 17.25 1.89
N GLN A 94 26.10 16.70 0.75
CA GLN A 94 25.21 16.49 -0.39
C GLN A 94 24.04 15.55 -0.05
N LYS A 95 24.28 14.48 0.72
CA LYS A 95 23.23 13.59 1.20
C LYS A 95 22.26 14.29 2.15
N CYS A 96 22.76 15.10 3.10
CA CYS A 96 21.92 15.87 4.01
C CYS A 96 21.07 16.90 3.25
N GLU A 97 21.64 17.62 2.29
CA GLU A 97 20.91 18.56 1.44
C GLU A 97 19.82 17.86 0.61
N ALA A 98 20.12 16.67 0.07
CA ALA A 98 19.14 15.87 -0.65
C ALA A 98 17.99 15.39 0.26
N LEU A 99 18.29 14.97 1.48
CA LEU A 99 17.30 14.59 2.48
C LEU A 99 16.43 15.78 2.91
N ASP A 100 17.03 16.94 3.15
CA ASP A 100 16.30 18.16 3.49
C ASP A 100 15.37 18.59 2.35
N LEU A 101 15.84 18.49 1.09
CA LEU A 101 15.02 18.79 -0.07
C LEU A 101 13.88 17.78 -0.22
N ALA A 102 14.14 16.49 0.02
CA ALA A 102 13.10 15.46 0.01
C ALA A 102 12.06 15.69 1.12
N ALA A 103 12.50 16.04 2.33
CA ALA A 103 11.63 16.36 3.46
C ALA A 103 10.73 17.56 3.14
N LYS A 104 11.27 18.62 2.53
CA LYS A 104 10.49 19.79 2.09
C LYS A 104 9.44 19.41 1.05
N ARG A 105 9.78 18.54 0.09
CA ARG A 105 8.83 18.05 -0.92
C ARG A 105 7.71 17.23 -0.27
N MET A 106 8.05 16.34 0.65
CA MET A 106 7.06 15.55 1.39
C MET A 106 6.16 16.45 2.23
N GLN A 107 6.71 17.46 2.89
CA GLN A 107 5.92 18.41 3.68
C GLN A 107 4.96 19.23 2.80
N ALA A 108 5.41 19.67 1.62
CA ALA A 108 4.55 20.34 0.65
C ALA A 108 3.40 19.44 0.18
N GLU A 109 3.70 18.15 -0.07
CA GLU A 109 2.69 17.17 -0.46
C GLU A 109 1.67 16.92 0.66
N VAL A 110 2.13 16.82 1.91
CA VAL A 110 1.23 16.69 3.07
C VAL A 110 0.31 17.90 3.20
N MET A 111 0.82 19.12 3.00
CA MET A 111 -0.02 20.32 3.00
C MET A 111 -1.06 20.30 1.88
N ARG A 112 -0.67 19.91 0.67
CA ARG A 112 -1.60 19.79 -0.47
C ARG A 112 -2.71 18.77 -0.18
N LEU A 113 -2.34 17.60 0.32
CA LEU A 113 -3.31 16.55 0.66
C LEU A 113 -4.24 16.96 1.82
N GLN A 114 -3.74 17.78 2.75
CA GLN A 114 -4.57 18.34 3.81
C GLN A 114 -5.60 19.33 3.24
N GLU A 115 -5.21 20.21 2.32
CA GLU A 115 -6.12 21.13 1.64
C GLU A 115 -7.20 20.37 0.84
N ASP A 116 -6.82 19.32 0.12
CA ASP A 116 -7.75 18.47 -0.63
C ASP A 116 -8.74 17.76 0.32
N LEU A 117 -8.26 17.27 1.46
CA LEU A 117 -9.12 16.62 2.47
C LEU A 117 -10.14 17.62 3.04
N ASP A 118 -9.69 18.82 3.39
CA ASP A 118 -10.57 19.87 3.92
C ASP A 118 -11.62 20.28 2.88
N HIS A 119 -11.25 20.37 1.60
CA HIS A 119 -12.18 20.65 0.50
C HIS A 119 -13.24 19.54 0.35
N LEU A 120 -12.82 18.27 0.32
CA LEU A 120 -13.74 17.14 0.22
C LEU A 120 -14.67 17.02 1.44
N GLN A 121 -14.20 17.38 2.63
CA GLN A 121 -15.04 17.43 3.82
C GLN A 121 -16.11 18.51 3.72
N GLN A 122 -15.76 19.70 3.21
CA GLN A 122 -16.73 20.77 2.96
C GLN A 122 -17.76 20.36 1.91
N GLU A 123 -17.35 19.73 0.80
CA GLU A 123 -18.27 19.25 -0.22
C GLU A 123 -19.23 18.18 0.35
N ASN A 124 -18.70 17.23 1.13
CA ASN A 124 -19.54 16.24 1.80
C ASN A 124 -20.54 16.88 2.78
N GLN A 125 -20.14 17.91 3.50
CA GLN A 125 -21.03 18.64 4.40
C GLN A 125 -22.14 19.34 3.63
N GLN A 126 -21.81 20.02 2.53
CA GLN A 126 -22.80 20.65 1.65
C GLN A 126 -23.77 19.63 1.04
N LEU A 127 -23.28 18.46 0.62
CA LEU A 127 -24.13 17.40 0.10
C LEU A 127 -25.09 16.85 1.16
N LYS A 128 -24.62 16.69 2.40
CA LYS A 128 -25.47 16.26 3.52
C LYS A 128 -26.55 17.31 3.84
N GLU A 129 -26.21 18.59 3.82
CA GLU A 129 -27.16 19.67 4.02
C GLU A 129 -28.21 19.67 2.92
N ARG A 130 -27.80 19.58 1.65
CA ARG A 130 -28.72 19.46 0.52
C ARG A 130 -29.63 18.24 0.61
N LEU A 131 -29.10 17.07 0.98
CA LEU A 131 -29.91 15.87 1.20
C LEU A 131 -30.90 16.05 2.36
N THR A 132 -30.51 16.76 3.41
CA THR A 132 -31.39 17.06 4.54
C THR A 132 -32.50 18.04 4.14
N GLU A 133 -32.19 19.06 3.34
CA GLU A 133 -33.17 19.98 2.77
C GLU A 133 -34.13 19.28 1.81
N GLU A 134 -33.62 18.39 0.96
CA GLU A 134 -34.44 17.57 0.06
C GLU A 134 -35.31 16.58 0.83
N ALA A 135 -34.82 16.01 1.93
CA ALA A 135 -35.60 15.16 2.83
C ALA A 135 -36.65 15.95 3.64
N GLY A 136 -36.37 17.23 3.95
CA GLY A 136 -37.30 18.15 4.60
C GLY A 136 -38.35 18.73 3.65
N ARG A 137 -38.13 18.66 2.33
CA ARG A 137 -39.16 18.93 1.33
C ARG A 137 -40.27 17.92 1.55
N ALA A 138 -41.50 18.42 1.75
CA ALA A 138 -42.66 17.58 2.05
C ALA A 138 -42.65 16.33 1.16
N PRO A 139 -42.73 15.12 1.73
CA PRO A 139 -42.79 13.90 0.93
C PRO A 139 -43.92 14.09 -0.07
N VAL A 140 -43.65 13.90 -1.35
CA VAL A 140 -44.68 13.93 -2.38
C VAL A 140 -45.73 12.92 -1.92
N SER A 141 -46.86 13.42 -1.43
CA SER A 141 -47.81 12.62 -0.67
C SER A 141 -48.31 11.51 -1.58
N GLY A 142 -48.08 10.26 -1.17
CA GLY A 142 -48.45 9.09 -1.96
C GLY A 142 -47.41 7.97 -1.90
N SER A 143 -47.80 6.79 -2.34
CA SER A 143 -46.88 5.65 -2.48
C SER A 143 -45.83 5.93 -3.56
N TRP A 144 -44.67 5.25 -3.52
CA TRP A 144 -43.64 5.38 -4.56
C TRP A 144 -44.19 5.15 -5.97
N ALA A 145 -45.21 4.29 -6.10
CA ALA A 145 -45.83 3.94 -7.38
C ALA A 145 -46.73 5.07 -7.90
N GLU A 146 -47.42 5.80 -7.01
CA GLU A 146 -48.19 7.00 -7.37
C GLU A 146 -47.25 8.10 -7.86
N GLN A 147 -46.13 8.33 -7.14
CA GLN A 147 -45.11 9.30 -7.54
C GLN A 147 -44.51 8.94 -8.89
N LEU A 148 -44.21 7.66 -9.12
CA LEU A 148 -43.68 7.18 -10.39
C LEU A 148 -44.68 7.41 -11.53
N PHE A 149 -45.95 7.04 -11.35
CA PHE A 149 -46.98 7.24 -12.37
C PHE A 149 -47.25 8.72 -12.67
N HIS A 150 -47.19 9.57 -11.65
CA HIS A 150 -47.27 11.01 -11.84
C HIS A 150 -46.08 11.53 -12.68
N ALA A 151 -44.85 11.08 -12.39
CA ALA A 151 -43.65 11.52 -13.08
C ALA A 151 -43.57 11.07 -14.56
N VAL A 152 -44.00 9.83 -14.86
CA VAL A 152 -43.94 9.30 -16.24
C VAL A 152 -45.10 9.74 -17.12
N GLY A 153 -46.18 10.25 -16.51
CA GLY A 153 -47.38 10.70 -17.21
C GLY A 153 -48.31 9.57 -17.67
N ARG A 154 -49.54 9.94 -18.04
CA ARG A 154 -50.63 8.99 -18.36
C ARG A 154 -50.28 8.07 -19.54
N ASP A 155 -49.63 8.59 -20.57
CA ASP A 155 -49.33 7.84 -21.79
C ASP A 155 -48.37 6.67 -21.57
N ARG A 156 -47.50 6.78 -20.55
CA ARG A 156 -46.46 5.77 -20.25
C ARG A 156 -46.84 4.86 -19.08
N ARG A 157 -47.89 5.19 -18.32
CA ARG A 157 -48.33 4.49 -17.10
C ARG A 157 -48.52 2.99 -17.33
N ASP A 158 -49.27 2.60 -18.38
CA ASP A 158 -49.54 1.18 -18.66
C ASP A 158 -48.30 0.40 -19.09
N ASN A 159 -47.39 1.04 -19.86
CA ASN A 159 -46.15 0.40 -20.29
C ASN A 159 -45.20 0.18 -19.10
N VAL A 160 -45.08 1.17 -18.22
CA VAL A 160 -44.29 1.09 -16.99
C VAL A 160 -44.87 0.05 -16.04
N TYR A 161 -46.20 0.03 -15.85
CA TYR A 161 -46.86 -1.00 -15.06
C TYR A 161 -46.53 -2.40 -15.58
N ARG A 162 -46.73 -2.67 -16.87
CA ARG A 162 -46.44 -3.98 -17.46
C ARG A 162 -44.98 -4.40 -17.29
N ALA A 163 -44.03 -3.46 -17.41
CA ALA A 163 -42.62 -3.75 -17.21
C ALA A 163 -42.32 -4.08 -15.74
N LEU A 164 -42.82 -3.27 -14.81
CA LEU A 164 -42.59 -3.46 -13.37
C LEU A 164 -43.32 -4.67 -12.80
N SER A 165 -44.54 -4.96 -13.24
CA SER A 165 -45.28 -6.15 -12.81
C SER A 165 -44.53 -7.44 -13.12
N LYS A 166 -43.76 -7.50 -14.21
CA LYS A 166 -42.93 -8.68 -14.53
C LYS A 166 -41.77 -8.87 -13.57
N ILE A 167 -41.25 -7.78 -12.99
CA ILE A 167 -40.07 -7.81 -12.12
C ILE A 167 -40.49 -7.94 -10.65
N LEU A 168 -41.59 -7.30 -10.27
CA LEU A 168 -42.08 -7.20 -8.90
C LEU A 168 -43.07 -8.31 -8.52
N HIS A 169 -43.54 -9.13 -9.48
CA HIS A 169 -44.48 -10.22 -9.19
C HIS A 169 -43.91 -11.14 -8.10
N PRO A 170 -44.69 -11.51 -7.07
CA PRO A 170 -44.21 -12.36 -5.97
C PRO A 170 -43.73 -13.75 -6.41
N ASP A 171 -44.11 -14.20 -7.61
CA ASP A 171 -43.69 -15.48 -8.18
C ASP A 171 -42.28 -15.44 -8.80
N VAL A 172 -41.68 -14.25 -8.90
CA VAL A 172 -40.30 -14.07 -9.38
C VAL A 172 -39.36 -14.03 -8.19
N GLN A 173 -38.15 -14.57 -8.33
CA GLN A 173 -37.15 -14.67 -7.26
C GLN A 173 -36.80 -13.31 -6.62
N THR A 174 -36.88 -12.22 -7.38
CA THR A 174 -36.65 -10.83 -6.92
C THR A 174 -37.94 -10.08 -6.60
N GLY A 175 -39.09 -10.77 -6.62
CA GLY A 175 -40.40 -10.19 -6.44
C GLY A 175 -40.66 -9.69 -5.02
N SER A 176 -41.57 -8.72 -4.88
CA SER A 176 -41.99 -8.22 -3.58
C SER A 176 -43.49 -8.03 -3.57
N LYS A 177 -44.17 -8.79 -2.71
CA LYS A 177 -45.64 -8.71 -2.53
C LYS A 177 -46.07 -7.30 -2.11
N VAL A 178 -45.29 -6.64 -1.25
CA VAL A 178 -45.57 -5.28 -0.77
C VAL A 178 -45.46 -4.26 -1.91
N LEU A 179 -44.39 -4.34 -2.71
CA LEU A 179 -44.19 -3.41 -3.83
C LEU A 179 -45.22 -3.64 -4.94
N MET A 180 -45.56 -4.89 -5.24
CA MET A 180 -46.60 -5.22 -6.21
C MET A 180 -47.99 -4.74 -5.76
N GLN A 181 -48.30 -4.84 -4.46
CA GLN A 181 -49.54 -4.31 -3.91
C GLN A 181 -49.61 -2.78 -4.07
N GLN A 182 -48.55 -2.07 -3.68
CA GLN A 182 -48.46 -0.61 -3.85
C GLN A 182 -48.58 -0.20 -5.33
N LEU A 183 -47.99 -0.97 -6.26
CA LEU A 183 -48.12 -0.74 -7.70
C LEU A 183 -49.56 -0.92 -8.22
N ASN A 184 -50.29 -1.91 -7.69
CA ASN A 184 -51.68 -2.15 -8.04
C ASN A 184 -52.62 -1.07 -7.46
N ASP A 185 -52.44 -0.71 -6.19
CA ASP A 185 -53.21 0.34 -5.52
C ASP A 185 -53.02 1.67 -6.26
N ALA A 186 -51.77 2.01 -6.57
CA ALA A 186 -51.43 3.20 -7.34
C ALA A 186 -51.93 3.17 -8.79
N ARG A 187 -52.32 2.03 -9.37
CA ARG A 187 -52.90 1.96 -10.72
C ARG A 187 -54.41 2.19 -10.70
N ASN A 188 -55.06 1.76 -9.62
CA ASN A 188 -56.51 1.78 -9.47
C ASN A 188 -57.02 3.06 -8.78
N GLY A 189 -56.14 3.79 -8.08
CA GLY A 189 -56.33 5.19 -7.68
C GLY A 189 -56.12 6.17 -8.84
#